data_AF-A0A3N0I142-F1
#
_entry.id   AF-A0A3N0I142-F1
#
_cell.length_a   1.000
_cell.length_b   1.000
_cell.length_c   1.000
_cell.angle_alpha   90.00
_cell.angle_beta   90.00
_cell.angle_gamma   90.00
#
_symmetry.space_group_name_H-M   'P 1'
#
loop_
_entity.id
_entity.type
_entity.pdbx_description
1 polymer ?
#
loop_
_entity_poly.entity_id
_entity_poly.type
_entity_poly.pdbx_seq_one_letter_code
_entity_poly.pdbx_strand_id
1 'polypeptide(L)'
;MKILHVDKPISIDFDTDVIECLADPNCDFSWILDIRDQCIQKHILFRFVSTGPTLIKDGKIYHIPTNQQVSQAKKAQIDYSPNDDLFVRLSHSKFRSSFYLRKKDRTYIQQKGWETIDQHAHDFIASRLAPAHPHHDGKQTPMKGHPVFLAQHATGTCCRNCLYKWHHIPKEKDLTDKEQNYICQVIMDWLFRQMEK
;
A
#
# COMPACT_ATOMS: atom_id res chain seq x y z
N MET A 1 -13.59 -1.14 -10.14
CA MET A 1 -12.72 -1.09 -11.33
C MET A 1 -12.47 -2.52 -11.80
N LYS A 2 -12.71 -2.90 -13.06
CA LYS A 2 -12.59 -4.32 -13.47
C LYS A 2 -11.18 -4.63 -13.96
N ILE A 3 -10.54 -5.62 -13.36
CA ILE A 3 -9.27 -6.19 -13.80
C ILE A 3 -9.63 -7.44 -14.59
N LEU A 4 -8.99 -7.62 -15.74
CA LEU A 4 -9.23 -8.78 -16.59
C LEU A 4 -8.38 -9.92 -16.01
N HIS A 5 -8.95 -11.12 -15.87
CA HIS A 5 -8.31 -12.34 -15.30
C HIS A 5 -8.37 -12.52 -13.76
N VAL A 6 -9.45 -12.08 -13.12
CA VAL A 6 -9.77 -12.26 -11.68
C VAL A 6 -10.05 -13.71 -11.28
N ASP A 7 -10.35 -14.59 -12.25
CA ASP A 7 -10.94 -15.92 -12.03
C ASP A 7 -9.92 -16.99 -11.58
N LYS A 8 -8.69 -16.58 -11.24
CA LYS A 8 -7.57 -17.39 -10.75
C LYS A 8 -7.17 -16.89 -9.36
N PRO A 9 -6.47 -17.67 -8.51
CA PRO A 9 -6.38 -17.44 -7.07
C PRO A 9 -5.43 -16.28 -6.71
N ILE A 10 -5.84 -15.08 -7.08
CA ILE A 10 -5.36 -13.82 -6.57
C ILE A 10 -6.19 -13.55 -5.31
N SER A 11 -5.56 -13.20 -4.18
CA SER A 11 -6.29 -12.48 -3.14
C SER A 11 -6.34 -11.02 -3.55
N ILE A 12 -7.42 -10.64 -4.22
CA ILE A 12 -7.61 -9.23 -4.54
C ILE A 12 -8.31 -8.61 -3.35
N ASP A 13 -7.56 -7.82 -2.60
CA ASP A 13 -8.13 -6.88 -1.67
C ASP A 13 -8.61 -5.68 -2.51
N PHE A 14 -9.84 -5.79 -3.01
CA PHE A 14 -10.47 -4.75 -3.83
C PHE A 14 -10.79 -3.47 -3.06
N ASP A 15 -10.74 -3.52 -1.72
CA ASP A 15 -11.08 -2.39 -0.86
C ASP A 15 -9.87 -1.47 -0.64
N THR A 16 -8.65 -2.02 -0.66
CA THR A 16 -7.40 -1.27 -0.46
C THR A 16 -6.75 -0.71 -1.75
N ASP A 17 -7.32 -0.98 -2.93
CA ASP A 17 -6.67 -0.75 -4.24
C ASP A 17 -5.25 -1.36 -4.28
N VAL A 18 -5.07 -2.53 -3.64
CA VAL A 18 -3.83 -3.31 -3.65
C VAL A 18 -4.10 -4.69 -4.23
N ILE A 19 -3.31 -5.08 -5.23
CA ILE A 19 -3.32 -6.44 -5.73
C ILE A 19 -2.14 -7.20 -5.17
N GLU A 20 -2.43 -8.06 -4.20
CA GLU A 20 -1.52 -9.09 -3.76
C GLU A 20 -1.75 -10.34 -4.60
N CYS A 21 -0.83 -10.63 -5.51
CA CYS A 21 -0.87 -11.89 -6.23
C CYS A 21 -0.29 -12.99 -5.33
N LEU A 22 -1.20 -13.66 -4.61
CA LEU A 22 -0.94 -14.98 -4.05
C LEU A 22 -0.98 -15.99 -5.20
N ALA A 23 -0.11 -17.00 -5.14
CA ALA A 23 0.06 -17.89 -6.27
C ALA A 23 -0.96 -19.03 -6.31
N ASP A 24 -1.41 -19.33 -7.52
CA ASP A 24 -2.06 -20.57 -7.91
C ASP A 24 -1.11 -21.77 -7.69
N PRO A 25 -1.63 -22.97 -7.38
CA PRO A 25 -0.85 -24.21 -7.45
C PRO A 25 -0.06 -24.40 -8.75
N ASN A 26 -0.52 -23.80 -9.86
CA ASN A 26 0.07 -23.72 -11.19
C ASN A 26 0.18 -22.26 -11.67
N CYS A 27 1.05 -21.50 -11.02
CA CYS A 27 1.24 -20.07 -11.26
C CYS A 27 1.95 -19.81 -12.61
N ASP A 28 1.25 -19.20 -13.58
CA ASP A 28 1.83 -18.79 -14.86
C ASP A 28 2.41 -17.38 -14.76
N PHE A 29 3.73 -17.24 -14.92
CA PHE A 29 4.44 -15.98 -14.78
C PHE A 29 4.05 -14.94 -15.84
N SER A 30 3.64 -15.36 -17.05
CA SER A 30 3.19 -14.42 -18.09
C SER A 30 1.89 -13.71 -17.68
N TRP A 31 1.01 -14.43 -17.00
CA TRP A 31 -0.22 -13.89 -16.43
C TRP A 31 0.05 -12.94 -15.26
N ILE A 32 1.04 -13.24 -14.41
CA ILE A 32 1.48 -12.32 -13.34
C ILE A 32 1.91 -10.97 -13.94
N LEU A 33 2.66 -10.98 -15.04
CA LEU A 33 3.08 -9.77 -15.73
C LEU A 33 1.90 -9.02 -16.37
N ASP A 34 0.91 -9.73 -16.93
CA ASP A 34 -0.30 -9.09 -17.47
C ASP A 34 -1.09 -8.36 -16.37
N ILE A 35 -1.30 -8.99 -15.20
CA ILE A 35 -1.95 -8.32 -14.06
C ILE A 35 -1.16 -7.09 -13.63
N ARG A 36 0.16 -7.22 -13.51
CA ARG A 36 1.05 -6.11 -13.17
C ARG A 36 0.87 -4.95 -14.15
N ASP A 37 0.86 -5.22 -15.45
CA ASP A 37 0.73 -4.17 -16.46
C ASP A 37 -0.64 -3.49 -16.39
N GLN A 38 -1.71 -4.24 -16.09
CA GLN A 38 -3.02 -3.67 -15.78
C GLN A 38 -3.00 -2.78 -14.53
N CYS A 39 -2.27 -3.16 -13.48
CA CYS A 39 -2.07 -2.33 -12.30
C CYS A 39 -1.32 -1.04 -12.62
N ILE A 40 -0.26 -1.12 -13.42
CA ILE A 40 0.52 0.04 -13.87
C ILE A 40 -0.37 1.02 -14.62
N GLN A 41 -1.16 0.54 -15.58
CA GLN A 41 -2.08 1.38 -16.36
C GLN A 41 -3.13 2.09 -15.50
N LYS A 42 -3.50 1.50 -14.36
CA LYS A 42 -4.55 2.00 -13.47
C LYS A 42 -4.00 2.65 -12.20
N HIS A 43 -2.68 2.78 -12.10
CA HIS A 43 -1.98 3.31 -10.92
C HIS A 43 -2.37 2.58 -9.62
N ILE A 44 -2.50 1.27 -9.68
CA ILE A 44 -2.82 0.38 -8.55
C ILE A 44 -1.55 -0.27 -8.03
N LEU A 45 -1.42 -0.40 -6.71
CA LEU A 45 -0.30 -1.10 -6.09
C LEU A 45 -0.34 -2.58 -6.49
N PHE A 46 0.78 -3.11 -6.97
CA PHE A 46 0.92 -4.52 -7.32
C PHE A 46 2.07 -5.14 -6.55
N ARG A 47 1.81 -6.27 -5.88
CA ARG A 47 2.83 -7.05 -5.17
C ARG A 47 2.76 -8.52 -5.54
N PHE A 48 3.91 -9.08 -5.93
CA PHE A 48 4.07 -10.51 -6.17
C PHE A 48 4.59 -11.19 -4.90
N VAL A 49 3.65 -11.71 -4.10
CA VAL A 49 3.92 -12.12 -2.71
C VAL A 49 4.52 -13.52 -2.64
N SER A 50 4.07 -14.44 -3.50
CA SER A 50 4.52 -15.84 -3.51
C SER A 50 4.44 -16.44 -4.91
N THR A 51 5.33 -17.39 -5.22
CA THR A 51 5.34 -18.14 -6.50
C THR A 51 4.43 -19.37 -6.51
N GLY A 52 4.02 -19.85 -5.32
CA GLY A 52 3.26 -21.10 -5.20
C GLY A 52 4.14 -22.33 -5.45
N PRO A 53 3.58 -23.55 -5.33
CA PRO A 53 4.36 -24.79 -5.44
C PRO A 53 4.82 -25.09 -6.87
N THR A 54 4.08 -24.63 -7.89
CA THR A 54 4.48 -24.80 -9.30
C THR A 54 4.43 -23.45 -10.01
N LEU A 55 5.57 -23.01 -10.52
CA LEU A 55 5.72 -21.79 -11.31
C LEU A 55 6.04 -22.16 -12.77
N ILE A 56 5.26 -21.64 -13.72
CA ILE A 56 5.48 -21.78 -15.15
C ILE A 56 6.08 -20.47 -15.66
N LYS A 57 7.29 -20.51 -16.21
CA LYS A 57 7.99 -19.33 -16.76
C LYS A 57 8.76 -19.71 -18.02
N ASP A 58 8.54 -18.96 -19.10
CA ASP A 58 9.21 -19.16 -20.39
C ASP A 58 9.07 -20.61 -20.92
N GLY A 59 7.89 -21.22 -20.72
CA GLY A 59 7.60 -22.61 -21.08
C GLY A 59 8.23 -23.68 -20.19
N LYS A 60 8.95 -23.29 -19.12
CA LYS A 60 9.55 -24.21 -18.14
C LYS A 60 8.72 -24.27 -16.87
N ILE A 61 8.63 -25.47 -16.31
CA ILE A 61 7.95 -25.73 -15.04
C ILE A 61 9.00 -25.80 -13.92
N TYR A 62 8.76 -25.04 -12.86
CA TYR A 62 9.60 -25.02 -11.66
C TYR A 62 8.77 -25.44 -10.46
N HIS A 63 9.24 -26.45 -9.73
CA HIS A 63 8.64 -26.82 -8.44
C HIS A 63 9.38 -26.10 -7.32
N ILE A 64 8.68 -25.20 -6.62
CA ILE A 64 9.28 -24.33 -5.61
C ILE A 64 8.88 -24.81 -4.21
N PRO A 65 9.85 -25.25 -3.39
CA PRO A 65 9.60 -25.63 -2.01
C PRO A 65 8.92 -24.50 -1.22
N THR A 66 7.97 -24.82 -0.33
CA THR A 66 7.17 -23.84 0.43
C THR A 66 8.03 -22.77 1.12
N ASN A 67 9.16 -23.17 1.70
CA ASN A 67 10.09 -22.25 2.38
C ASN A 67 10.85 -21.30 1.43
N GLN A 68 10.75 -21.48 0.11
CA GLN A 68 11.38 -20.64 -0.89
C GLN A 68 10.39 -19.77 -1.66
N GLN A 69 9.08 -20.05 -1.63
CA GLN A 69 8.11 -19.45 -2.57
C GLN A 69 8.06 -17.92 -2.51
N VAL A 70 8.04 -17.35 -1.31
CA VAL A 70 8.08 -15.90 -1.08
C VAL A 70 9.42 -15.32 -1.54
N SER A 71 10.53 -15.97 -1.18
CA SER A 71 11.87 -15.48 -1.56
C SER A 71 12.10 -15.48 -3.07
N GLN A 72 11.53 -16.46 -3.79
CA GLN A 72 11.61 -16.54 -5.24
C GLN A 72 10.72 -15.49 -5.90
N ALA A 73 9.54 -15.20 -5.34
CA ALA A 73 8.67 -14.13 -5.83
C ALA A 73 9.37 -12.77 -5.73
N LYS A 74 9.99 -12.46 -4.58
CA LYS A 74 10.77 -11.24 -4.38
C LYS A 74 11.94 -11.10 -5.34
N LYS A 75 12.62 -12.19 -5.69
CA LYS A 75 13.73 -12.18 -6.66
C LYS A 75 13.28 -11.81 -8.08
N ALA A 76 11.98 -11.89 -8.40
CA ALA A 76 11.47 -11.46 -9.69
C ALA A 76 11.54 -9.92 -9.85
N GLN A 77 11.53 -9.16 -8.75
CA GLN A 77 11.60 -7.69 -8.76
C GLN A 77 10.54 -7.02 -9.65
N ILE A 78 9.31 -7.56 -9.61
CA ILE A 78 8.21 -7.10 -10.46
C ILE A 78 7.15 -6.28 -9.70
N ASP A 79 7.33 -6.04 -8.40
CA ASP A 79 6.43 -5.19 -7.64
C ASP A 79 6.34 -3.80 -8.27
N TYR A 80 5.15 -3.19 -8.20
CA TYR A 80 4.92 -1.85 -8.71
C TYR A 80 4.16 -1.03 -7.68
N SER A 81 4.62 0.19 -7.45
CA SER A 81 3.91 1.18 -6.66
C SER A 81 3.77 2.48 -7.43
N PRO A 82 2.55 3.06 -7.48
CA PRO A 82 2.34 4.38 -8.05
C PRO A 82 3.03 5.50 -7.23
N ASN A 83 3.49 5.20 -6.01
CA ASN A 83 4.01 6.17 -5.04
C ASN A 83 5.54 6.11 -4.88
N ASP A 84 6.27 5.36 -5.72
CA ASP A 84 7.74 5.24 -5.59
C ASP A 84 8.44 6.60 -5.64
N ASP A 85 8.13 7.45 -6.61
CA ASP A 85 8.70 8.80 -6.72
C ASP A 85 8.37 9.66 -5.48
N LEU A 86 7.15 9.55 -4.96
CA LEU A 86 6.74 10.23 -3.74
C LEU A 86 7.61 9.79 -2.56
N PHE A 87 7.82 8.48 -2.37
CA PHE A 87 8.65 7.96 -1.28
C PHE A 87 10.13 8.30 -1.42
N VAL A 88 10.67 8.34 -2.65
CA VAL A 88 12.03 8.83 -2.91
C VAL A 88 12.16 10.27 -2.41
N ARG A 89 11.24 11.17 -2.80
CA ARG A 89 11.28 12.58 -2.33
C ARG A 89 11.10 12.70 -0.81
N LEU A 90 10.19 11.92 -0.22
CA LEU A 90 9.96 11.92 1.23
C LEU A 90 11.21 11.43 1.99
N SER A 91 11.95 10.48 1.43
CA SER A 91 13.18 9.95 2.06
C SER A 91 14.26 11.02 2.27
N HIS A 92 14.28 12.05 1.42
CA HIS A 92 15.20 13.18 1.54
C HIS A 92 14.81 14.16 2.66
N SER A 93 13.59 14.09 3.20
CA SER A 93 13.17 14.91 4.33
C SER A 93 13.53 14.24 5.66
N LYS A 94 14.49 14.84 6.40
CA LYS A 94 14.92 14.34 7.72
C LYS A 94 13.77 14.07 8.69
N PHE A 95 12.71 14.89 8.66
CA PHE A 95 11.54 14.68 9.51
C PHE A 95 10.76 13.44 9.06
N ARG A 96 10.42 13.34 7.77
CA ARG A 96 9.59 12.25 7.23
C ARG A 96 10.30 10.91 7.27
N SER A 97 11.61 10.89 7.00
CA SER A 97 12.40 9.65 7.04
C SER A 97 12.74 9.17 8.46
N SER A 98 12.41 9.95 9.50
CA SER A 98 12.64 9.55 10.90
C SER A 98 11.61 8.57 11.46
N PHE A 99 10.50 8.34 10.75
CA PHE A 99 9.41 7.47 11.19
C PHE A 99 9.63 6.02 10.74
N TYR A 100 9.34 5.08 11.64
CA TYR A 100 9.43 3.63 11.39
C TYR A 100 8.46 2.88 12.31
N LEU A 101 7.99 1.70 11.88
CA LEU A 101 7.16 0.83 12.71
C LEU A 101 7.97 0.17 13.81
N ARG A 102 7.52 0.30 15.07
CA ARG A 102 8.10 -0.41 16.20
C ARG A 102 7.47 -1.79 16.33
N LYS A 103 8.08 -2.66 17.15
CA LYS A 103 7.57 -4.02 17.41
C LYS A 103 6.08 -4.04 17.75
N LYS A 104 5.63 -3.15 18.64
CA LYS A 104 4.22 -3.04 19.03
C LYS A 104 3.28 -2.68 17.88
N ASP A 105 3.74 -1.83 16.95
CA ASP A 105 2.93 -1.36 15.83
C ASP A 105 2.76 -2.50 14.81
N ARG A 106 3.84 -3.26 14.57
CA ARG A 106 3.83 -4.47 13.75
C ARG A 106 2.92 -5.55 14.33
N THR A 107 3.03 -5.81 15.64
CA THR A 107 2.14 -6.76 16.33
C THR A 107 0.69 -6.34 16.24
N TYR A 108 0.38 -5.04 16.36
CA TYR A 108 -0.98 -4.55 16.22
C TYR A 108 -1.53 -4.80 14.80
N ILE A 109 -0.75 -4.49 13.76
CA ILE A 109 -1.14 -4.78 12.37
C ILE A 109 -1.41 -6.27 12.17
N GLN A 110 -0.51 -7.14 12.64
CA GLN A 110 -0.67 -8.59 12.54
C GLN A 110 -1.90 -9.12 13.28
N GLN A 111 -2.21 -8.57 14.45
CA GLN A 111 -3.37 -8.98 15.25
C GLN A 111 -4.70 -8.50 14.66
N LYS A 112 -4.72 -7.34 14.00
CA LYS A 112 -5.93 -6.77 13.42
C LYS A 112 -6.20 -7.25 11.99
N GLY A 113 -5.15 -7.50 11.21
CA GLY A 113 -5.27 -7.79 9.79
C GLY A 113 -5.36 -6.52 8.94
N TRP A 114 -5.06 -6.65 7.65
CA TRP A 114 -4.90 -5.51 6.75
C TRP A 114 -6.21 -4.78 6.44
N GLU A 115 -7.31 -5.51 6.24
CA GLU A 115 -8.65 -4.96 6.04
C GLU A 115 -9.07 -4.00 7.17
N THR A 116 -8.85 -4.41 8.42
CA THR A 116 -9.17 -3.54 9.58
C THR A 116 -8.25 -2.32 9.64
N ILE A 117 -6.97 -2.46 9.27
CA ILE A 117 -6.02 -1.33 9.26
C ILE A 117 -6.37 -0.32 8.18
N ASP A 118 -6.83 -0.80 7.02
CA ASP A 118 -7.33 0.04 5.94
C ASP A 118 -8.60 0.80 6.33
N GLN A 119 -9.58 0.10 6.92
CA GLN A 119 -10.79 0.74 7.46
C GLN A 119 -10.44 1.83 8.47
N HIS A 120 -9.50 1.58 9.38
CA HIS A 120 -9.03 2.61 10.31
C HIS A 120 -8.42 3.82 9.59
N ALA A 121 -7.68 3.60 8.49
CA ALA A 121 -7.14 4.69 7.69
C ALA A 121 -8.27 5.54 7.10
N HIS A 122 -9.25 4.92 6.47
CA HIS A 122 -10.44 5.60 5.95
C HIS A 122 -11.18 6.40 7.03
N ASP A 123 -11.45 5.79 8.18
CA ASP A 123 -12.12 6.45 9.31
C ASP A 123 -11.34 7.68 9.79
N PHE A 124 -10.02 7.57 9.90
CA PHE A 124 -9.18 8.69 10.33
C PHE A 124 -9.09 9.81 9.29
N ILE A 125 -9.03 9.49 8.00
CA ILE A 125 -9.04 10.50 6.94
C ILE A 125 -10.39 11.22 6.90
N ALA A 126 -11.49 10.46 6.88
CA ALA A 126 -12.85 11.00 6.86
C ALA A 126 -13.11 11.93 8.06
N SER A 127 -12.76 11.49 9.27
CA SER A 127 -13.05 12.25 10.49
C SER A 127 -12.10 13.43 10.74
N ARG A 128 -10.82 13.35 10.35
CA ARG A 128 -9.78 14.32 10.76
C ARG A 128 -9.25 15.20 9.64
N LEU A 129 -9.44 14.82 8.38
CA LEU A 129 -8.82 15.51 7.25
C LEU A 129 -9.83 15.88 6.17
N ALA A 130 -10.90 15.10 5.97
CA ALA A 130 -11.85 15.33 4.89
C ALA A 130 -12.53 16.71 4.91
N PRO A 131 -12.91 17.32 6.05
CA PRO A 131 -13.49 18.66 6.04
C PRO A 131 -12.52 19.72 5.51
N ALA A 132 -13.01 20.73 4.79
CA ALA A 132 -12.24 21.84 4.23
C ALA A 132 -11.40 22.58 5.28
N HIS A 133 -11.92 22.64 6.50
CA HIS A 133 -11.30 23.26 7.67
C HIS A 133 -11.28 22.27 8.85
N PRO A 134 -10.35 21.30 8.86
CA PRO A 134 -10.30 20.33 9.93
C PRO A 134 -10.00 20.97 11.29
N HIS A 135 -10.61 20.44 12.33
CA HIS A 135 -10.36 20.89 13.70
C HIS A 135 -8.89 20.68 14.08
N HIS A 136 -8.25 21.74 14.59
CA HIS A 136 -6.81 21.75 14.90
C HIS A 136 -5.89 21.38 13.73
N ASP A 137 -6.17 21.85 12.50
CA ASP A 137 -5.31 21.59 11.34
C ASP A 137 -3.83 21.96 11.62
N GLY A 138 -2.92 21.06 11.25
CA GLY A 138 -1.51 21.06 11.62
C GLY A 138 -1.17 20.27 12.89
N LYS A 139 -2.17 19.92 13.71
CA LYS A 139 -2.01 19.18 14.98
C LYS A 139 -3.07 18.09 15.20
N GLN A 140 -3.94 17.82 14.21
CA GLN A 140 -5.07 16.89 14.31
C GLN A 140 -4.65 15.42 14.42
N THR A 141 -3.49 15.06 13.86
CA THR A 141 -2.99 13.69 13.84
C THR A 141 -1.94 13.51 14.93
N PRO A 142 -2.20 12.68 15.97
CA PRO A 142 -1.23 12.36 17.00
C PRO A 142 0.06 11.78 16.40
N MET A 143 1.20 11.98 17.05
CA MET A 143 2.48 11.39 16.58
C MET A 143 2.64 9.92 16.98
N LYS A 144 1.76 9.39 17.84
CA LYS A 144 1.85 8.06 18.47
C LYS A 144 0.44 7.51 18.71
N GLY A 145 0.35 6.21 18.96
CA GLY A 145 -0.88 5.54 19.44
C GLY A 145 -1.53 4.63 18.42
N HIS A 146 -1.23 4.80 17.12
CA HIS A 146 -1.71 3.92 16.07
C HIS A 146 -0.71 3.89 14.89
N PRO A 147 -0.48 2.74 14.22
CA PRO A 147 0.41 2.64 13.05
C PRO A 147 0.03 3.60 11.91
N VAL A 148 -1.27 3.78 11.63
CA VAL A 148 -1.75 4.75 10.63
C VAL A 148 -1.30 6.18 10.95
N PHE A 149 -1.29 6.60 12.21
CA PHE A 149 -0.82 7.95 12.55
C PHE A 149 0.68 8.14 12.26
N LEU A 150 1.49 7.12 12.54
CA LEU A 150 2.91 7.13 12.17
C LEU A 150 3.07 7.22 10.65
N ALA A 151 2.29 6.43 9.91
CA ALA A 151 2.29 6.46 8.45
C ALA A 151 1.90 7.84 7.91
N GLN A 152 0.83 8.47 8.43
CA GLN A 152 0.42 9.82 8.02
C GLN A 152 1.54 10.85 8.18
N HIS A 153 2.30 10.77 9.27
CA HIS A 153 3.45 11.64 9.47
C HIS A 153 4.62 11.27 8.55
N ALA A 154 4.88 9.99 8.31
CA ALA A 154 5.93 9.56 7.39
C ALA A 154 5.64 9.97 5.94
N THR A 155 4.37 9.92 5.52
CA THR A 155 3.95 10.12 4.14
C THR A 155 3.55 11.55 3.81
N GLY A 156 3.39 12.42 4.81
CA GLY A 156 2.96 13.80 4.55
C GLY A 156 1.45 13.94 4.38
N THR A 157 0.67 13.03 4.94
CA THR A 157 -0.80 13.06 4.91
C THR A 157 -1.42 13.44 6.27
N CYS A 158 -0.64 13.95 7.21
CA CYS A 158 -1.09 14.26 8.57
C CYS A 158 -1.85 15.60 8.75
N CYS A 159 -1.79 16.52 7.79
CA CYS A 159 -2.55 17.77 7.80
C CYS A 159 -2.73 18.38 6.41
N ARG A 160 -3.59 19.39 6.25
CA ARG A 160 -3.83 20.03 4.93
C ARG A 160 -2.59 20.71 4.38
N ASN A 161 -1.74 21.29 5.23
CA ASN A 161 -0.45 21.83 4.80
C ASN A 161 0.48 20.76 4.22
N CYS A 162 0.44 19.55 4.77
CA CYS A 162 1.26 18.45 4.27
C CYS A 162 0.69 17.88 2.96
N LEU A 163 -0.63 17.71 2.89
CA LEU A 163 -1.33 17.31 1.66
C LEU A 163 -1.03 18.26 0.51
N TYR A 164 -1.12 19.57 0.75
CA TYR A 164 -0.76 20.57 -0.24
C TYR A 164 0.70 20.46 -0.69
N LYS A 165 1.63 20.35 0.27
CA LYS A 165 3.07 20.35 -0.01
C LYS A 165 3.55 19.10 -0.75
N TRP A 166 3.07 17.92 -0.35
CA TRP A 166 3.61 16.64 -0.79
C TRP A 166 2.76 15.95 -1.87
N HIS A 167 1.45 16.21 -1.85
CA HIS A 167 0.48 15.53 -2.70
C HIS A 167 -0.24 16.48 -3.66
N HIS A 168 0.04 17.78 -3.58
CA HIS A 168 -0.58 18.81 -4.42
C HIS A 168 -2.11 18.88 -4.31
N ILE A 169 -2.66 18.40 -3.19
CA ILE A 169 -4.09 18.49 -2.89
C ILE A 169 -4.39 19.88 -2.31
N PRO A 170 -5.28 20.68 -2.92
CA PRO A 170 -5.57 22.04 -2.49
C PRO A 170 -6.19 22.07 -1.08
N LYS A 171 -5.98 23.20 -0.40
CA LYS A 171 -6.61 23.48 0.91
C LYS A 171 -8.00 24.07 0.72
N GLU A 172 -8.73 24.22 1.82
CA GLU A 172 -10.00 24.97 1.89
C GLU A 172 -11.14 24.35 1.06
N LYS A 173 -10.99 23.08 0.69
CA LYS A 173 -12.04 22.27 0.09
C LYS A 173 -12.12 20.93 0.80
N ASP A 174 -13.34 20.41 0.89
CA ASP A 174 -13.54 19.05 1.36
C ASP A 174 -12.76 18.08 0.47
N LEU A 175 -12.12 17.08 1.07
CA LEU A 175 -11.49 16.02 0.29
C LEU A 175 -12.58 15.24 -0.43
N THR A 176 -12.44 15.13 -1.74
CA THR A 176 -13.26 14.21 -2.53
C THR A 176 -12.97 12.77 -2.13
N ASP A 177 -13.91 11.86 -2.39
CA ASP A 177 -13.71 10.42 -2.12
C ASP A 177 -12.44 9.90 -2.83
N LYS A 178 -12.16 10.39 -4.03
CA LYS A 178 -10.94 10.04 -4.78
C LYS A 178 -9.66 10.47 -4.06
N GLU A 179 -9.64 11.68 -3.50
CA GLU A 179 -8.49 12.16 -2.74
C GLU A 179 -8.33 11.39 -1.42
N GLN A 180 -9.43 11.06 -0.73
CA GLN A 180 -9.40 10.26 0.49
C GLN A 180 -8.86 8.85 0.21
N ASN A 181 -9.35 8.19 -0.84
CA ASN A 181 -8.89 6.86 -1.24
C ASN A 181 -7.40 6.89 -1.61
N TYR A 182 -6.97 7.88 -2.41
CA TYR A 182 -5.55 8.07 -2.72
C TYR A 182 -4.69 8.22 -1.45
N ILE A 183 -5.14 9.02 -0.48
CA ILE A 183 -4.41 9.20 0.79
C ILE A 183 -4.31 7.88 1.55
N CYS A 184 -5.39 7.09 1.61
CA CYS A 184 -5.40 5.79 2.27
C CYS A 184 -4.44 4.81 1.59
N GLN A 185 -4.46 4.74 0.25
CA GLN A 185 -3.50 3.94 -0.53
C GLN A 185 -2.04 4.30 -0.22
N VAL A 186 -1.69 5.59 -0.16
CA VAL A 186 -0.33 6.04 0.19
C VAL A 186 0.06 5.59 1.60
N ILE A 187 -0.87 5.67 2.56
CA ILE A 187 -0.65 5.22 3.94
C ILE A 187 -0.40 3.72 3.99
N MET A 188 -1.24 2.94 3.30
CA MET A 188 -1.15 1.48 3.28
C MET A 188 0.13 1.00 2.60
N ASP A 189 0.50 1.57 1.46
CA ASP A 189 1.75 1.28 0.75
C ASP A 189 2.97 1.50 1.65
N TRP A 190 3.00 2.63 2.38
CA TRP A 190 4.08 2.86 3.34
C TRP A 190 4.10 1.81 4.46
N LEU A 191 2.95 1.42 5.02
CA LEU A 191 2.86 0.41 6.07
C LEU A 191 3.34 -0.96 5.60
N PHE A 192 2.93 -1.39 4.40
CA PHE A 192 3.39 -2.65 3.79
C PHE A 192 4.92 -2.66 3.65
N ARG A 193 5.51 -1.60 3.11
CA ARG A 193 6.98 -1.47 2.99
C ARG A 193 7.68 -1.49 4.34
N GLN A 194 7.11 -0.87 5.36
CA GLN A 194 7.70 -0.93 6.70
C GLN A 194 7.62 -2.34 7.30
N MET A 195 6.58 -3.12 7.00
CA MET A 195 6.46 -4.49 7.48
C MET A 195 7.50 -5.43 6.87
N GLU A 196 8.01 -5.11 5.69
CA GLU A 196 9.03 -5.89 5.00
C GLU A 196 10.48 -5.61 5.41
N LYS A 197 10.71 -4.48 6.09
CA LYS A 197 12.00 -4.15 6.73
C LYS A 197 12.17 -4.90 8.05
#